data_AF-A0A252AK72-F1
#
_entry.id   AF-A0A252AK72-F1
#
_cell.length_a   1.000
_cell.length_b   1.000
_cell.length_c   1.000
_cell.angle_alpha   90.00
_cell.angle_beta   90.00
_cell.angle_gamma   90.00
#
_symmetry.space_group_name_H-M   'P 1'
#
loop_
_entity.id
_entity.type
_entity.pdbx_description
1 polymer ?
#
loop_
_entity_poly.entity_id
_entity_poly.type
_entity_poly.pdbx_seq_one_letter_code
_entity_poly.pdbx_strand_id
1 'polypeptide(L)'
;MWNDRAIHAHKQSKNDRKFPQMMGAVQTPVRDRLLNLIKREFEPFRFAAEMLARSALKTPRAARNWLSGTNAPDAEALIELMASSDSIADEVIALVQQRRKEREGEKCRGLSSGYAGSHGSEHTTGHHHQCM
;
A
#
# COMPACT_ATOMS: atom_id res chain seq x y z
N MET A 1 -40.80 -40.40 16.51
CA MET A 1 -39.42 -40.90 16.61
C MET A 1 -38.54 -39.70 16.89
N TRP A 2 -38.05 -39.58 18.13
CA TRP A 2 -37.11 -38.54 18.52
C TRP A 2 -35.76 -38.76 17.85
N ASN A 3 -35.08 -37.67 17.50
CA ASN A 3 -33.63 -37.58 17.58
C ASN A 3 -33.24 -36.11 17.75
N ASP A 4 -33.06 -35.75 19.01
CA ASP A 4 -32.30 -34.61 19.47
C ASP A 4 -30.88 -34.65 18.90
N ARG A 5 -30.45 -33.56 18.28
CA ARG A 5 -29.03 -33.23 18.20
C ARG A 5 -28.81 -31.75 18.39
N ALA A 6 -28.52 -31.40 19.64
CA ALA A 6 -27.90 -30.15 20.01
C ALA A 6 -26.60 -29.96 19.21
N ILE A 7 -26.43 -28.79 18.58
CA ILE A 7 -25.11 -28.29 18.20
C ILE A 7 -24.86 -27.00 18.95
N HIS A 8 -23.72 -27.02 19.64
CA HIS A 8 -23.23 -26.07 20.60
C HIS A 8 -23.17 -24.63 20.08
N ALA A 9 -23.46 -23.73 21.02
CA ALA A 9 -23.13 -22.32 20.97
C ALA A 9 -21.68 -22.07 20.56
N HIS A 10 -21.49 -21.33 19.47
CA HIS A 10 -20.30 -20.52 19.27
C HIS A 10 -20.69 -19.05 19.30
N LYS A 11 -20.53 -18.47 20.50
CA LYS A 11 -20.40 -17.03 20.72
C LYS A 11 -19.41 -16.49 19.69
N GLN A 12 -19.89 -15.62 18.81
CA GLN A 12 -19.03 -14.69 18.10
C GLN A 12 -18.32 -13.84 19.16
N SER A 13 -17.05 -14.15 19.42
CA SER A 13 -16.18 -13.24 20.16
C SER A 13 -15.97 -12.01 19.28
N LYS A 14 -16.70 -10.94 19.62
CA LYS A 14 -16.40 -9.58 19.17
C LYS A 14 -15.01 -9.24 19.69
N ASN A 15 -14.01 -9.42 18.84
CA ASN A 15 -12.70 -8.82 19.08
C ASN A 15 -12.82 -7.32 18.82
N ASP A 16 -13.22 -6.57 19.86
CA ASP A 16 -13.10 -5.11 19.98
C ASP A 16 -11.62 -4.68 20.08
N ARG A 17 -10.78 -5.16 19.14
CA ARG A 17 -9.43 -4.63 18.97
C ARG A 17 -9.54 -3.36 18.15
N LYS A 18 -9.96 -2.28 18.81
CA LYS A 18 -9.89 -0.92 18.29
C LYS A 18 -8.40 -0.55 18.23
N PHE A 19 -7.74 -0.93 17.14
CA PHE A 19 -6.41 -0.44 16.83
C PHE A 19 -6.51 1.09 16.68
N PRO A 20 -5.66 1.88 17.35
CA PRO A 20 -5.65 3.32 17.17
C PRO A 20 -5.48 3.61 15.68
N GLN A 21 -6.48 4.26 15.10
CA GLN A 21 -6.45 4.72 13.73
C GLN A 21 -5.44 5.87 13.70
N MET A 22 -4.16 5.52 13.57
CA MET A 22 -3.10 6.47 13.26
C MET A 22 -3.53 7.11 11.95
N MET A 23 -3.65 8.45 11.92
CA MET A 23 -3.95 9.20 10.71
C MET A 23 -2.79 9.06 9.71
N GLY A 24 -2.71 7.90 9.08
CA GLY A 24 -1.95 7.70 7.85
C GLY A 24 -2.69 8.42 6.74
N ALA A 25 -1.94 9.06 5.84
CA ALA A 25 -2.49 9.61 4.61
C ALA A 25 -3.46 8.59 3.99
N VAL A 26 -4.63 9.05 3.53
CA VAL A 26 -5.59 8.20 2.81
C VAL A 26 -4.92 7.77 1.51
N GLN A 27 -4.17 6.66 1.56
CA GLN A 27 -3.50 6.11 0.40
C GLN A 27 -4.60 5.52 -0.50
N THR A 28 -4.77 6.08 -1.70
CA THR A 28 -5.59 5.45 -2.74
C THR A 28 -5.11 4.01 -2.91
N PRO A 29 -6.01 3.01 -2.84
CA PRO A 29 -5.58 1.63 -2.95
C PRO A 29 -4.92 1.42 -4.32
N VAL A 30 -3.86 0.61 -4.35
CA VAL A 30 -3.01 0.37 -5.54
C VAL A 30 -3.85 -0.02 -6.76
N ARG A 31 -4.88 -0.83 -6.53
CA ARG A 31 -5.87 -1.23 -7.53
C ARG A 31 -6.49 -0.03 -8.24
N ASP A 32 -7.00 0.93 -7.48
CA ASP A 32 -7.74 2.06 -8.05
C ASP A 32 -6.79 3.02 -8.77
N ARG A 33 -5.56 3.19 -8.27
CA ARG A 33 -4.52 3.94 -8.97
C ARG A 33 -4.18 3.32 -10.33
N LEU A 34 -4.00 1.99 -10.36
CA LEU A 34 -3.74 1.25 -11.60
C LEU A 34 -4.91 1.36 -12.59
N LEU A 35 -6.14 1.19 -12.11
CA LEU A 35 -7.33 1.29 -12.97
C LEU A 35 -7.51 2.70 -13.53
N ASN A 36 -7.27 3.74 -12.72
CA ASN A 36 -7.33 5.13 -13.18
C ASN A 36 -6.25 5.45 -14.22
N LEU A 37 -5.04 4.91 -14.05
CA LEU A 37 -3.98 5.02 -15.03
C LEU A 37 -4.38 4.37 -16.36
N ILE A 38 -4.89 3.14 -16.33
CA ILE A 38 -5.36 2.43 -17.52
C ILE A 38 -6.48 3.20 -18.22
N LYS A 39 -7.45 3.74 -17.46
CA LYS A 39 -8.50 4.58 -18.04
C LYS A 39 -7.91 5.81 -18.72
N ARG A 40 -7.04 6.57 -18.03
CA ARG A 40 -6.41 7.77 -18.59
C ARG A 40 -5.66 7.50 -19.90
N GLU A 41 -4.96 6.37 -19.96
CA GLU A 41 -4.18 5.98 -21.14
C GLU A 41 -5.07 5.60 -22.32
N PHE A 42 -6.16 4.85 -22.09
CA PHE A 42 -6.93 4.23 -23.17
C PHE A 42 -8.29 4.88 -23.49
N GLU A 43 -8.93 5.56 -22.53
CA GLU A 43 -10.22 6.22 -22.69
C GLU A 43 -10.28 7.28 -23.81
N PRO A 44 -9.18 7.99 -24.16
CA PRO A 44 -9.19 8.91 -25.31
C PRO A 44 -9.41 8.22 -26.66
N PHE A 45 -9.19 6.90 -26.78
CA PHE A 45 -9.34 6.18 -28.04
C PHE A 45 -10.81 5.80 -28.30
N ARG A 46 -11.26 6.01 -29.55
CA ARG A 46 -12.62 5.62 -30.01
C ARG A 46 -12.95 4.15 -29.75
N PHE A 47 -11.93 3.28 -29.77
CA PHE A 47 -12.02 1.84 -29.52
C PHE A 47 -11.17 1.46 -28.30
N ALA A 48 -11.34 2.18 -27.20
CA ALA A 48 -10.57 2.03 -25.97
C ALA A 48 -10.46 0.56 -25.50
N ALA A 49 -11.59 -0.16 -25.47
CA ALA A 49 -11.63 -1.54 -25.01
C ALA A 49 -10.89 -2.50 -25.96
N GLU A 50 -11.02 -2.31 -27.27
CA GLU A 50 -10.36 -3.15 -28.27
C GLU A 50 -8.85 -2.88 -28.31
N MET A 51 -8.44 -1.62 -28.18
CA MET A 51 -7.02 -1.24 -28.11
C MET A 51 -6.38 -1.78 -26.84
N LEU A 52 -7.03 -1.59 -25.68
CA LEU A 52 -6.58 -2.12 -24.40
C LEU A 52 -6.51 -3.66 -24.39
N ALA A 53 -7.47 -4.33 -25.04
CA ALA A 53 -7.46 -5.78 -25.15
C ALA A 53 -6.27 -6.29 -26.00
N ARG A 54 -5.95 -5.58 -27.08
CA ARG A 54 -4.82 -5.92 -27.95
C ARG A 54 -3.48 -5.72 -27.26
N SER A 55 -3.30 -4.61 -26.54
CA SER A 55 -2.06 -4.36 -25.80
C SER A 55 -1.86 -5.35 -24.65
N ALA A 56 -2.93 -5.76 -23.97
CA ALA A 56 -2.85 -6.71 -22.87
C ALA A 56 -2.90 -8.19 -23.27
N LEU A 57 -3.05 -8.50 -24.57
CA LEU A 57 -3.31 -9.85 -25.09
C LEU A 57 -4.50 -10.56 -24.38
N LYS A 58 -5.55 -9.81 -24.07
CA LYS A 58 -6.78 -10.33 -23.44
C LYS A 58 -8.02 -10.06 -24.30
N THR A 59 -9.18 -10.43 -23.78
CA THR A 59 -10.45 -10.23 -24.50
C THR A 59 -10.98 -8.80 -24.31
N PRO A 60 -11.75 -8.26 -25.28
CA PRO A 60 -12.45 -6.98 -25.11
C PRO A 60 -13.40 -6.94 -23.90
N ARG A 61 -13.92 -8.10 -23.47
CA ARG A 61 -14.75 -8.17 -22.26
C ARG A 61 -13.92 -7.90 -21.00
N ALA A 62 -12.71 -8.46 -20.90
CA ALA A 62 -11.81 -8.18 -19.79
C ALA A 62 -11.43 -6.70 -19.77
N ALA A 63 -11.04 -6.14 -20.91
CA ALA A 63 -10.73 -4.72 -21.06
C ALA A 63 -11.88 -3.80 -20.63
N ARG A 64 -13.12 -4.09 -21.04
CA ARG A 64 -14.31 -3.35 -20.57
C ARG A 64 -14.48 -3.42 -19.06
N ASN A 65 -14.24 -4.58 -18.45
CA ASN A 65 -14.34 -4.74 -17.00
C ASN A 65 -13.26 -3.93 -16.25
N TRP A 66 -12.09 -3.71 -16.86
CA TRP A 66 -11.04 -2.86 -16.29
C TRP A 66 -11.41 -1.37 -16.45
N LEU A 67 -11.91 -0.96 -17.62
CA LEU A 67 -12.39 0.40 -17.86
C LEU A 67 -13.60 0.78 -17.00
N SER A 68 -14.47 -0.18 -16.66
CA SER A 68 -15.55 0.03 -15.68
C SER A 68 -15.08 -0.04 -14.22
N GLY A 69 -13.85 -0.52 -13.98
CA GLY A 69 -13.31 -0.75 -12.65
C GLY A 69 -13.97 -1.92 -11.90
N THR A 70 -14.62 -2.84 -12.62
CA THR A 70 -15.21 -4.06 -12.04
C THR A 70 -14.11 -5.02 -11.59
N ASN A 71 -13.16 -5.31 -12.48
CA ASN A 71 -12.03 -6.21 -12.21
C ASN A 71 -10.70 -5.46 -12.43
N ALA A 72 -9.62 -6.01 -11.89
CA ALA A 72 -8.26 -5.58 -12.21
C ALA A 72 -7.62 -6.51 -13.24
N PRO A 73 -6.61 -6.06 -14.01
CA PRO A 73 -5.79 -6.95 -14.82
C PRO A 73 -5.07 -7.98 -13.93
N ASP A 74 -4.91 -9.20 -14.45
CA ASP A 74 -4.04 -10.21 -13.83
C ASP A 74 -2.56 -9.84 -14.03
N ALA A 75 -1.66 -10.60 -13.42
CA ALA A 75 -0.22 -10.32 -13.49
C ALA A 75 0.30 -10.39 -14.94
N GLU A 76 -0.18 -11.35 -15.72
CA GLU A 76 0.20 -11.53 -17.12
C GLU A 76 -0.24 -10.33 -17.97
N ALA A 77 -1.52 -9.94 -17.90
CA ALA A 77 -2.04 -8.74 -18.57
C ALA A 77 -1.28 -7.48 -18.16
N LEU A 78 -0.92 -7.36 -16.89
CA LEU A 78 -0.17 -6.20 -16.41
C LEU A 78 1.24 -6.15 -17.03
N ILE A 79 1.93 -7.28 -17.14
CA ILE A 79 3.25 -7.36 -17.77
C ILE A 79 3.16 -6.95 -19.25
N GLU A 80 2.20 -7.48 -19.99
CA GLU A 80 2.00 -7.11 -21.41
C GLU A 80 1.68 -5.61 -21.55
N LEU A 81 0.85 -5.07 -20.67
CA LEU A 81 0.56 -3.64 -20.64
C LEU A 81 1.81 -2.80 -20.38
N MET A 82 2.64 -3.19 -19.42
CA MET A 82 3.92 -2.52 -19.14
C MET A 82 4.90 -2.64 -20.32
N ALA A 83 4.91 -3.76 -21.02
CA ALA A 83 5.75 -3.94 -22.22
C ALA A 83 5.27 -3.08 -23.40
N SER A 84 3.98 -2.76 -23.45
CA SER A 84 3.37 -1.98 -24.54
C SER A 84 3.26 -0.47 -24.28
N SER A 85 3.37 -0.02 -23.01
CA SER A 85 3.20 1.39 -22.62
C SER A 85 4.16 1.75 -21.48
N ASP A 86 5.13 2.62 -21.80
CA ASP A 86 6.11 3.16 -20.83
C ASP A 86 5.41 3.93 -19.71
N SER A 87 4.33 4.67 -20.03
CA SER A 87 3.48 5.40 -19.06
C SER A 87 2.93 4.46 -17.97
N ILE A 88 2.53 3.25 -18.35
CA ILE A 88 2.05 2.23 -17.41
C ILE A 88 3.21 1.62 -16.62
N ALA A 89 4.32 1.31 -17.29
CA ALA A 89 5.50 0.76 -16.64
C ALA A 89 6.07 1.69 -15.55
N ASP A 90 6.23 2.98 -15.86
CA ASP A 90 6.79 3.98 -14.96
C ASP A 90 5.96 4.13 -13.69
N GLU A 91 4.63 4.20 -13.82
CA GLU A 91 3.74 4.35 -12.67
C GLU A 91 3.75 3.12 -11.75
N VAL A 92 3.82 1.91 -12.33
CA VAL A 92 3.94 0.66 -11.56
C VAL A 92 5.30 0.59 -10.86
N ILE A 93 6.38 0.98 -11.52
CA ILE A 93 7.71 1.06 -10.90
C ILE A 93 7.70 2.09 -9.76
N ALA A 94 7.07 3.24 -9.94
CA ALA A 94 6.92 4.26 -8.90
C ALA A 94 6.16 3.72 -7.68
N LEU A 95 5.09 2.94 -7.89
CA LEU A 95 4.37 2.25 -6.80
C LEU A 95 5.27 1.28 -6.03
N VAL A 96 6.08 0.50 -6.74
CA VAL A 96 7.02 -0.44 -6.11
C VAL A 96 8.07 0.32 -5.30
N GLN A 97 8.64 1.39 -5.85
CA GLN A 97 9.60 2.24 -5.14
C GLN A 97 9.00 2.87 -3.90
N GLN A 98 7.76 3.38 -3.98
CA GLN A 98 7.04 3.92 -2.84
C GLN A 98 6.87 2.87 -1.73
N ARG A 99 6.43 1.65 -2.08
CA ARG A 99 6.27 0.55 -1.11
C ARG A 99 7.60 0.10 -0.48
N ARG A 100 8.70 0.17 -1.21
CA ARG A 100 10.04 -0.10 -0.65
C ARG A 100 10.42 0.94 0.39
N LYS A 101 10.25 2.24 0.07
CA LYS A 101 10.52 3.36 0.99
C LYS A 101 9.67 3.28 2.26
N GLU A 102 8.39 2.94 2.14
CA GLU A 102 7.50 2.77 3.30
C GLU A 102 8.02 1.69 4.26
N ARG A 103 8.48 0.54 3.75
CA ARG A 103 9.06 -0.54 4.57
C ARG A 103 10.41 -0.17 5.20
N GLU A 104 11.25 0.58 4.48
CA GLU A 104 12.51 1.10 5.01
C GLU A 104 12.28 2.12 6.13
N GLY A 105 11.30 3.02 5.96
CA GLY A 105 10.89 3.99 6.98
C GLY A 105 10.31 3.34 8.24
N GLU A 106 9.58 2.23 8.10
CA GLU A 106 9.13 1.40 9.23
C GLU A 106 10.31 0.78 10.00
N LYS A 107 11.33 0.29 9.29
CA LYS A 107 12.54 -0.29 9.91
C LYS A 107 13.30 0.71 10.79
N CYS A 108 13.32 1.98 10.42
CA CYS A 108 13.94 3.05 11.22
C CYS A 108 13.11 3.48 12.44
N ARG A 109 11.78 3.30 12.43
CA ARG A 109 10.91 3.60 13.59
C ARG A 109 10.97 2.54 14.69
N GLY A 110 11.45 1.34 14.39
CA GLY A 110 11.62 0.26 15.37
C GLY A 110 12.85 0.39 16.27
N LEU A 111 13.75 1.36 16.03
CA LEU A 111 15.00 1.53 16.77
C LEU A 111 15.02 2.74 17.72
N SER A 112 13.97 3.56 17.78
CA SER A 112 13.93 4.75 18.66
C SER A 112 13.14 4.53 19.96
N SER A 113 13.13 3.32 20.51
CA SER A 113 12.63 3.07 21.86
C SER A 113 13.75 2.52 22.73
N GLY A 114 14.36 3.40 23.52
CA GLY A 114 15.22 3.01 24.63
C GLY A 114 16.68 3.44 24.52
N TYR A 115 16.96 4.75 24.54
CA TYR A 115 18.03 5.25 25.40
C TYR A 115 17.74 6.71 25.78
N ALA A 116 16.95 6.87 26.85
CA ALA A 116 16.85 8.11 27.61
C ALA A 116 17.60 7.89 28.93
N GLY A 117 18.38 8.90 29.31
CA GLY A 117 19.53 8.78 30.21
C GLY A 117 19.22 8.43 31.67
N SER A 118 20.31 8.16 32.39
CA SER A 118 20.37 8.42 33.83
C SER A 118 21.50 9.40 34.11
N HIS A 119 21.08 10.51 34.70
CA HIS A 119 21.87 11.57 35.32
C HIS A 119 22.80 11.03 36.41
N GLY A 120 23.95 11.69 36.56
CA GLY A 120 24.78 11.65 37.76
C GLY A 120 25.43 13.02 38.01
N SER A 121 24.73 13.87 38.76
CA SER A 121 25.22 15.02 39.56
C SER A 121 26.43 14.61 40.45
N GLU A 122 27.37 15.43 40.95
CA GLU A 122 27.59 16.88 41.07
C GLU A 122 28.98 17.13 41.77
N HIS A 123 29.40 18.40 41.89
CA HIS A 123 30.39 19.00 42.85
C HIS A 123 31.92 18.84 42.57
N THR A 124 32.84 19.80 42.75
CA THR A 124 32.90 21.11 43.46
C THR A 124 34.19 21.90 43.14
N THR A 125 34.15 23.23 43.33
CA THR A 125 35.24 24.19 43.69
C THR A 125 36.44 24.43 42.77
N GLY A 126 36.44 25.61 42.13
CA GLY A 126 37.32 26.74 42.49
C GLY A 126 38.77 26.72 42.00
N HIS A 127 39.09 27.59 41.04
CA HIS A 127 40.10 28.64 41.22
C HIS A 127 40.12 29.64 40.05
N HIS A 128 40.09 30.92 40.41
CA HIS A 128 40.60 32.03 39.61
C HIS A 128 42.02 31.75 39.11
N HIS A 129 42.31 32.05 37.84
CA HIS A 129 43.19 33.18 37.53
C HIS A 129 43.16 33.51 36.02
N GLN A 130 42.85 34.78 35.77
CA GLN A 130 43.19 35.55 34.58
C GLN A 130 44.70 35.77 34.53
N CYS A 131 45.31 35.74 33.34
CA CYS A 131 46.44 36.61 32.98
C CYS A 131 46.78 36.46 31.48
N MET A 132 46.66 37.60 30.79
CA MET A 132 47.30 38.09 29.55
C MET A 132 47.31 37.21 28.30
#